data_AF-A0A5N6LVL0-F1
#
_entry.id   AF-A0A5N6LVL0-F1
#
_cell.length_a   1.000
_cell.length_b   1.000
_cell.length_c   1.000
_cell.angle_alpha   90.00
_cell.angle_beta   90.00
_cell.angle_gamma   90.00
#
_symmetry.space_group_name_H-M   'P 1'
#
loop_
_entity.id
_entity.type
_entity.pdbx_description
1 polymer ?
#
loop_
_entity_poly.entity_id
_entity_poly.type
_entity_poly.pdbx_seq_one_letter_code
_entity_poly.pdbx_strand_id
1 'polypeptide(L)'
;MKIMAGRRGGRMNEGGRGNISLTPAELNALINEGVEEALAAWEATRNQNPLNQGTNPNPPLCTFKMFLDCKPHLFNGTEGTVGLLRWMEKAK
;
A
#
# COMPACT_ATOMS: atom_id res chain seq x y z
N MET A 1 -12.81 -4.68 -34.25
CA MET A 1 -11.43 -4.73 -33.72
C MET A 1 -10.67 -3.55 -34.30
N LYS A 2 -10.33 -2.54 -33.50
CA LYS A 2 -9.59 -1.37 -33.97
C LYS A 2 -8.50 -1.07 -32.95
N ILE A 3 -7.27 -1.41 -33.33
CA ILE A 3 -6.07 -1.26 -32.53
C ILE A 3 -5.61 0.19 -32.73
N MET A 4 -5.74 1.02 -31.70
CA MET A 4 -5.21 2.38 -31.73
C MET A 4 -3.80 2.32 -31.15
N ALA A 5 -2.81 2.42 -32.02
CA ALA A 5 -1.40 2.49 -31.63
C ALA A 5 -1.15 3.81 -30.87
N GLY A 6 -0.90 3.71 -29.57
CA GLY A 6 -0.46 4.83 -28.75
C GLY A 6 0.93 5.28 -29.19
N ARG A 7 1.02 6.50 -29.73
CA ARG A 7 2.27 7.17 -30.07
C ARG A 7 2.99 7.55 -28.77
N ARG A 8 3.89 6.69 -28.30
CA ARG A 8 4.80 6.98 -27.19
C ARG A 8 5.88 7.93 -27.68
N GLY A 9 5.62 9.24 -27.58
CA GLY A 9 6.64 10.27 -27.82
C GLY A 9 7.65 10.23 -26.69
N GLY A 10 8.78 9.55 -26.91
CA GLY A 10 9.91 9.55 -25.98
C GLY A 10 10.54 10.94 -25.95
N ARG A 11 10.52 11.58 -24.78
CA ARG A 11 11.24 12.81 -24.51
C ARG A 11 12.74 12.50 -24.53
N MET A 12 13.43 12.90 -25.59
CA MET A 12 14.88 12.76 -25.72
C MET A 12 15.55 13.76 -24.78
N ASN A 13 16.31 13.27 -23.81
CA ASN A 13 17.13 14.11 -22.94
C ASN A 13 18.51 14.25 -23.62
N GLU A 14 18.69 15.34 -24.37
CA GLU A 14 20.00 15.73 -24.90
C GLU A 14 20.94 16.07 -23.74
N GLY A 15 22.12 15.45 -23.76
CA GLY A 15 23.13 15.60 -22.72
C GLY A 15 23.63 17.03 -22.61
N GLY A 16 23.47 17.61 -21.43
CA GLY A 16 24.13 18.85 -21.05
C GLY A 16 24.29 18.89 -19.54
N ARG A 17 25.55 18.96 -19.06
CA ARG A 17 25.88 19.34 -17.68
C ARG A 17 25.48 20.80 -17.46
N GLY A 18 24.18 21.06 -17.35
CA GLY A 18 23.61 22.34 -16.95
C GLY A 18 23.38 22.32 -15.44
N ASN A 19 23.78 23.37 -14.76
CA ASN A 19 23.23 23.70 -13.45
C ASN A 19 21.70 23.68 -13.60
N ILE A 20 21.02 22.78 -12.88
CA ILE A 20 19.58 22.60 -12.99
C ILE A 20 18.92 23.75 -12.24
N SER A 21 18.88 24.93 -12.85
CA SER A 21 18.04 26.04 -12.41
C SER A 21 16.58 25.69 -12.75
N LEU A 22 16.01 24.72 -12.04
CA LEU A 22 14.59 24.42 -12.13
C LEU A 22 13.80 25.63 -11.65
N THR A 23 12.93 26.13 -12.50
CA THR A 23 11.93 27.09 -12.08
C THR A 23 10.97 26.41 -11.09
N PRO A 24 10.34 27.16 -10.16
CA PRO A 24 9.37 26.60 -9.23
C PRO A 24 8.25 25.80 -9.91
N ALA A 25 7.86 26.20 -11.12
CA ALA A 25 6.85 25.50 -11.91
C ALA A 25 7.34 24.12 -12.40
N GLU A 26 8.59 24.02 -12.86
CA GLU A 26 9.17 22.74 -13.30
C GLU A 26 9.37 21.78 -12.12
N LEU A 27 9.74 22.30 -10.94
CA LEU A 27 9.85 21.49 -9.74
C LEU A 27 8.47 20.91 -9.33
N ASN A 28 7.43 21.74 -9.34
CA ASN A 28 6.07 21.28 -9.05
C ASN A 28 5.58 20.25 -10.08
N ALA A 29 5.95 20.41 -11.36
CA ALA A 29 5.62 19.44 -12.39
C ALA A 29 6.27 18.07 -12.13
N LEU A 30 7.55 18.04 -11.75
CA LEU A 30 8.24 16.79 -11.41
C LEU A 30 7.68 16.13 -10.14
N ILE A 31 7.30 16.92 -9.15
CA ILE A 31 6.65 16.40 -7.93
C ILE A 31 5.31 15.77 -8.29
N ASN A 32 4.49 16.44 -9.09
CA ASN A 32 3.19 15.91 -9.49
C ASN A 32 3.34 14.64 -10.32
N GLU A 33 4.30 14.58 -11.24
CA GLU A 33 4.61 13.38 -12.03
C GLU A 33 4.99 12.20 -11.13
N GLY A 34 5.88 12.41 -10.15
CA GLY A 34 6.27 11.37 -9.20
C GLY A 34 5.12 10.92 -8.29
N VAL A 35 4.20 11.82 -7.93
CA VAL A 35 2.99 11.49 -7.16
C VAL A 35 2.03 10.66 -8.00
N GLU A 36 1.80 11.02 -9.25
CA GLU A 36 0.96 10.25 -10.18
C GLU A 36 1.52 8.85 -10.42
N GLU A 37 2.84 8.73 -10.61
CA GLU A 37 3.50 7.42 -10.75
C GLU A 37 3.37 6.57 -9.48
N ALA A 38 3.56 7.17 -8.30
CA ALA A 38 3.40 6.47 -7.03
C ALA A 38 1.96 6.01 -6.79
N LEU A 39 0.97 6.83 -7.16
CA LEU A 39 -0.45 6.46 -7.09
C LEU A 39 -0.77 5.32 -8.06
N ALA A 40 -0.31 5.40 -9.32
CA ALA A 40 -0.52 4.35 -10.31
C ALA A 40 0.12 3.02 -9.89
N ALA A 41 1.34 3.06 -9.33
CA ALA A 41 2.03 1.87 -8.80
C ALA A 41 1.29 1.26 -7.59
N TRP A 42 0.78 2.10 -6.70
CA TRP A 42 -0.03 1.67 -5.56
C TRP A 42 -1.35 1.04 -6.02
N GLU A 43 -2.06 1.63 -6.98
CA GLU A 43 -3.29 1.08 -7.56
C GLU A 43 -3.05 -0.26 -8.27
N ALA A 44 -1.96 -0.36 -9.05
CA ALA A 44 -1.56 -1.62 -9.69
C ALA A 44 -1.29 -2.72 -8.65
N THR A 45 -0.63 -2.38 -7.54
CA THR A 45 -0.35 -3.31 -6.43
C THR A 45 -1.61 -3.65 -5.64
N ARG A 46 -2.51 -2.69 -5.42
CA ARG A 46 -3.82 -2.89 -4.78
C ARG A 46 -4.69 -3.87 -5.56
N ASN A 47 -4.71 -3.74 -6.88
CA ASN A 47 -5.44 -4.64 -7.78
C ASN A 47 -4.80 -6.03 -7.88
N GLN A 48 -3.50 -6.15 -7.63
CA GLN A 48 -2.80 -7.44 -7.54
C GLN A 48 -2.89 -8.10 -6.17
N ASN A 49 -3.21 -7.34 -5.12
CA ASN A 49 -3.43 -7.89 -3.79
C ASN A 49 -4.74 -8.71 -3.79
N PRO A 50 -4.68 -10.05 -3.59
CA PRO A 50 -5.86 -10.91 -3.57
C PRO A 50 -6.90 -10.50 -2.53
N LEU A 51 -6.49 -9.69 -1.54
CA LEU A 51 -7.33 -9.13 -0.49
C LEU A 51 -8.42 -8.16 -0.99
N ASN A 52 -8.19 -7.49 -2.14
CA ASN A 52 -9.09 -6.44 -2.66
C ASN A 52 -9.95 -6.92 -3.85
N GLN A 53 -9.69 -8.13 -4.37
CA GLN A 53 -10.50 -8.70 -5.44
C GLN A 53 -11.73 -9.35 -4.80
N GLY A 54 -12.92 -8.80 -5.08
CA GLY A 54 -14.20 -9.18 -4.49
C GLY A 54 -14.70 -10.57 -4.86
N THR A 55 -13.84 -11.59 -4.82
CA THR A 55 -14.14 -12.99 -5.17
C THR A 55 -13.75 -14.01 -4.07
N ASN A 56 -13.37 -13.54 -2.87
CA ASN A 56 -13.27 -14.26 -1.58
C ASN A 56 -12.14 -15.32 -1.38
N PRO A 57 -11.61 -15.52 -0.14
CA PRO A 57 -11.67 -14.65 1.04
C PRO A 57 -10.28 -14.07 1.39
N ASN A 58 -10.29 -12.94 2.09
CA ASN A 58 -9.25 -12.59 3.05
C ASN A 58 -8.67 -13.86 3.74
N PRO A 59 -7.38 -13.91 4.16
CA PRO A 59 -7.06 -14.74 5.33
C PRO A 59 -8.08 -14.31 6.38
N PRO A 60 -9.01 -15.19 6.77
CA PRO A 60 -10.37 -14.81 7.13
C PRO A 60 -10.27 -13.62 8.04
N LEU A 61 -10.74 -12.45 7.57
CA LEU A 61 -10.60 -11.20 8.32
C LEU A 61 -11.11 -11.57 9.70
N CYS A 62 -10.20 -11.69 10.69
CA CYS A 62 -10.54 -12.41 11.91
C CYS A 62 -11.52 -11.49 12.62
N THR A 63 -12.81 -11.75 12.38
CA THR A 63 -13.84 -10.91 12.93
C THR A 63 -13.76 -11.08 14.43
N PHE A 64 -14.08 -10.03 15.17
CA PHE A 64 -14.14 -10.14 16.62
C PHE A 64 -15.01 -11.33 17.06
N LYS A 65 -16.09 -11.63 16.31
CA LYS A 65 -16.91 -12.82 16.50
C LYS A 65 -16.12 -14.13 16.33
N MET A 66 -15.39 -14.30 15.22
CA MET A 66 -14.56 -15.51 15.00
C MET A 66 -13.49 -15.68 16.07
N PHE A 67 -12.87 -14.57 16.50
CA PHE A 67 -11.93 -14.57 17.61
C PHE A 67 -12.59 -15.09 18.90
N LEU A 68 -13.78 -14.61 19.24
CA LEU A 68 -14.53 -15.08 20.41
C LEU A 68 -15.01 -16.54 20.28
N ASP A 69 -15.40 -16.97 19.08
CA ASP A 69 -15.83 -18.35 18.82
C ASP A 69 -14.68 -19.36 19.05
N CYS A 70 -13.42 -18.93 18.94
CA CYS A 70 -12.23 -19.72 19.32
C CYS A 70 -11.98 -19.83 20.84
N LYS A 71 -12.81 -19.21 21.68
CA LYS A 71 -12.66 -19.15 23.15
C LYS A 71 -11.25 -18.70 23.55
N PRO A 72 -10.87 -17.47 23.15
CA PRO A 72 -9.54 -16.96 23.40
C PRO A 72 -9.33 -16.84 24.90
N HIS A 73 -8.09 -17.01 25.34
CA HIS A 73 -7.75 -16.77 26.73
C HIS A 73 -8.12 -15.32 27.09
N LEU A 74 -8.90 -15.09 28.14
CA LEU A 74 -9.27 -13.73 28.54
C LEU A 74 -8.14 -13.07 29.32
N PHE A 75 -7.81 -11.84 28.95
CA PHE A 75 -6.93 -10.98 29.73
C PHE A 75 -7.77 -10.20 30.75
N ASN A 76 -7.48 -10.36 32.05
CA ASN A 76 -8.24 -9.73 33.14
C ASN A 76 -7.83 -8.28 33.44
N GLY A 77 -6.76 -7.77 32.79
CA GLY A 77 -6.28 -6.40 32.95
C GLY A 77 -5.54 -6.11 34.26
N THR A 78 -5.43 -7.06 35.19
CA THR A 78 -4.81 -6.83 36.52
C THR A 78 -3.30 -7.10 36.53
N GLU A 79 -2.79 -7.79 35.53
CA GLU A 79 -1.38 -8.21 35.44
C GLU A 79 -0.44 -7.15 34.80
N GLY A 80 -0.98 -5.98 34.44
CA GLY A 80 -0.21 -4.87 33.86
C GLY A 80 0.47 -5.21 32.53
N THR A 81 1.53 -4.48 32.19
CA THR A 81 2.28 -4.64 30.92
C THR A 81 2.93 -6.01 30.78
N VAL A 82 3.42 -6.58 31.90
CA VAL A 82 4.05 -7.92 31.91
C VAL A 82 3.01 -9.00 31.62
N GLY A 83 1.82 -8.91 32.22
CA GLY A 83 0.72 -9.80 31.91
C GLY A 83 0.22 -9.69 30.48
N LEU A 84 0.13 -8.47 29.96
CA LEU A 84 -0.26 -8.25 28.56
C LEU A 84 0.72 -8.91 27.60
N LEU A 85 2.03 -8.76 27.83
CA LEU A 85 3.07 -9.38 27.00
C LEU A 85 2.94 -10.91 27.01
N ARG A 86 2.87 -11.50 28.20
CA ARG A 86 2.70 -12.95 28.37
C ARG A 86 1.39 -13.46 27.77
N TRP A 87 0.33 -12.68 27.83
CA TRP A 87 -0.95 -13.01 27.21
C TRP A 87 -0.84 -13.03 25.68
N MET A 88 -0.18 -12.04 25.07
CA MET A 88 0.05 -12.01 23.62
C MET A 88 0.90 -13.20 23.14
N GLU A 89 1.90 -13.62 23.91
CA GLU A 89 2.70 -14.82 23.63
C GLU A 89 1.87 -16.11 23.65
N LYS A 90 0.84 -16.18 24.52
CA LYS A 90 -0.09 -17.32 24.61
C LYS A 90 -1.25 -17.26 23.62
N ALA A 91 -1.57 -16.10 23.08
CA ALA A 91 -2.67 -15.88 22.13
C ALA A 91 -2.28 -16.16 20.67
N LYS A 92 -1.07 -16.69 20.43
CA LYS A 92 -0.56 -17.13 19.14
C LYS A 92 -0.98 -18.58 18.86
#